data_AF-A0A2S9GC95-F1
#
_entry.id   AF-A0A2S9GC95-F1
#
_cell.length_a   1.000
_cell.length_b   1.000
_cell.length_c   1.000
_cell.angle_alpha   90.00
_cell.angle_beta   90.00
_cell.angle_gamma   90.00
#
_symmetry.space_group_name_H-M   'P 1'
#
loop_
_entity.id
_entity.type
_entity.pdbx_description
1 polymer ?
#
loop_
_entity_poly.entity_id
_entity_poly.type
_entity_poly.pdbx_seq_one_letter_code
_entity_poly.pdbx_strand_id
1 'polypeptide(L)'
;PDAKNRVVLLDAAEQLLIEDGYAAVTSRRVADRAGLKPQLVHYYFRTMEDLFLAVFHRRAEEGLAVLSTALQSPQPLWALWRFS
;
A
#
# COMPACT_ATOMS: atom_id res chain seq x y z
N PRO A 1 -9.63 -6.66 -15.18
CA PRO A 1 -10.59 -5.90 -14.34
C PRO A 1 -10.30 -6.05 -12.83
N ASP A 2 -10.19 -7.29 -12.34
CA ASP A 2 -9.95 -7.57 -10.92
C ASP A 2 -8.65 -7.01 -10.36
N ALA A 3 -7.54 -7.18 -11.09
CA ALA A 3 -6.25 -6.64 -10.66
C ALA A 3 -6.28 -5.11 -10.48
N LYS A 4 -7.04 -4.39 -11.32
CA LYS A 4 -7.17 -2.93 -11.22
C LYS A 4 -7.94 -2.52 -9.96
N ASN A 5 -9.05 -3.18 -9.66
CA ASN A 5 -9.83 -2.87 -8.45
C ASN A 5 -9.05 -3.20 -7.18
N ARG A 6 -8.32 -4.32 -7.15
CA ARG A 6 -7.46 -4.67 -6.03
C ARG A 6 -6.39 -3.60 -5.78
N VAL A 7 -5.76 -3.09 -6.84
CA VAL A 7 -4.77 -2.00 -6.73
C VAL A 7 -5.41 -0.72 -6.18
N VAL A 8 -6.57 -0.31 -6.72
CA VAL A 8 -7.26 0.90 -6.23
C VAL A 8 -7.66 0.79 -4.75
N LEU A 9 -8.04 -0.40 -4.29
CA LEU A 9 -8.30 -0.64 -2.87
C LEU A 9 -7.04 -0.52 -2.00
N LEU A 10 -5.89 -1.02 -2.48
CA LEU A 10 -4.62 -0.87 -1.78
C LEU A 10 -4.19 0.60 -1.72
N ASP A 11 -4.36 1.35 -2.81
CA ASP A 11 -4.05 2.79 -2.86
C ASP A 11 -4.93 3.58 -1.88
N ALA A 12 -6.23 3.30 -1.84
CA ALA A 12 -7.15 3.92 -0.91
C ALA A 12 -6.80 3.60 0.56
N ALA A 13 -6.45 2.35 0.85
CA ALA A 13 -6.06 1.93 2.19
C ALA A 13 -4.74 2.56 2.66
N GLU A 14 -3.74 2.63 1.78
CA GLU A 14 -2.47 3.28 2.05
C GLU A 14 -2.65 4.78 2.34
N GLN A 15 -3.45 5.47 1.54
CA GLN A 15 -3.72 6.90 1.77
C GLN A 15 -4.42 7.13 3.10
N LEU A 16 -5.43 6.31 3.45
CA LEU A 16 -6.10 6.41 4.74
C LEU A 16 -5.16 6.11 5.92
N LEU A 17 -4.22 5.16 5.76
CA LEU A 17 -3.20 4.88 6.78
C LEU A 17 -2.30 6.10 7.02
N ILE A 18 -1.90 6.81 5.97
CA ILE A 18 -1.03 7.98 6.05
C ILE A 18 -1.77 9.19 6.61
N GLU A 19 -2.99 9.44 6.12
CA GLU A 19 -3.78 10.63 6.46
C GLU A 19 -4.42 10.54 7.85
N ASP A 20 -4.99 9.38 8.20
CA ASP A 20 -5.86 9.23 9.37
C ASP A 20 -5.41 8.16 10.37
N GLY A 21 -4.37 7.39 10.04
CA GLY A 21 -3.84 6.31 10.86
C GLY A 21 -4.66 5.02 10.83
N TYR A 22 -4.16 4.00 11.53
CA TYR A 22 -4.67 2.63 11.49
C TYR A 22 -6.17 2.51 11.85
N ALA A 23 -6.60 3.13 12.95
CA ALA A 23 -7.96 2.99 13.46
C ALA A 23 -9.04 3.56 12.52
N ALA A 24 -8.63 4.45 11.61
CA ALA A 24 -9.51 5.06 10.63
C ALA A 24 -9.78 4.17 9.40
N VAL A 25 -8.96 3.17 9.16
CA VAL A 25 -9.06 2.33 7.96
C VAL A 25 -10.09 1.22 8.19
N THR A 26 -11.29 1.43 7.66
CA THR A 26 -12.40 0.45 7.70
C THR A 26 -12.78 0.04 6.29
N SER A 27 -13.37 -1.15 6.13
CA SER A 27 -13.81 -1.62 4.80
C SER A 27 -14.74 -0.63 4.09
N ARG A 28 -15.61 0.04 4.84
CA ARG A 28 -16.45 1.12 4.32
C ARG A 28 -15.63 2.31 3.82
N ARG A 29 -14.74 2.88 4.64
CA ARG A 29 -13.95 4.06 4.24
C ARG A 29 -13.00 3.77 3.09
N VAL A 30 -12.41 2.58 3.06
CA VAL A 30 -11.56 2.13 1.94
C VAL A 30 -12.38 2.05 0.65
N ALA A 31 -13.57 1.45 0.70
CA ALA A 31 -14.43 1.34 -0.46
C ALA A 31 -14.91 2.72 -0.95
N ASP A 32 -15.35 3.56 -0.03
CA ASP A 32 -15.81 4.92 -0.32
C ASP A 32 -14.69 5.74 -0.99
N ARG A 33 -13.46 5.67 -0.46
CA ARG A 33 -12.30 6.35 -1.07
C ARG A 33 -11.89 5.74 -2.41
N ALA A 34 -12.01 4.42 -2.57
CA ALA A 34 -11.74 3.73 -3.83
C ALA A 34 -12.83 3.95 -4.90
N GLY A 35 -13.98 4.55 -4.55
CA GLY A 35 -15.14 4.64 -5.44
C GLY A 35 -15.77 3.29 -5.75
N LEU A 36 -15.65 2.31 -4.84
CA LEU A 36 -16.11 0.94 -4.99
C LEU A 36 -17.18 0.59 -3.94
N LYS A 37 -17.91 -0.50 -4.17
CA LYS A 37 -18.88 -1.02 -3.19
C LYS A 37 -18.14 -1.69 -2.02
N PRO A 38 -18.56 -1.51 -0.76
CA PRO A 38 -17.92 -2.16 0.41
C PRO A 38 -17.78 -3.68 0.33
N GLN A 39 -18.72 -4.35 -0.34
CA GLN A 39 -18.67 -5.80 -0.59
C GLN A 39 -17.42 -6.24 -1.36
N LEU A 40 -16.88 -5.37 -2.23
CA LEU A 40 -15.67 -5.68 -2.99
C LEU A 40 -14.43 -5.72 -2.10
N VAL A 41 -14.39 -4.97 -0.99
CA VAL A 41 -13.26 -5.03 -0.06
C VAL A 41 -13.14 -6.44 0.52
N HIS A 42 -14.25 -6.99 1.00
CA HIS A 42 -14.30 -8.36 1.55
C HIS A 42 -14.16 -9.45 0.49
N TYR A 43 -14.45 -9.15 -0.78
CA TYR A 43 -14.18 -10.03 -1.89
C TYR A 43 -12.67 -10.18 -2.17
N TYR A 44 -11.90 -9.08 -2.14
CA TYR A 44 -10.45 -9.13 -2.38
C TYR A 44 -9.62 -9.42 -1.12
N PHE A 45 -10.11 -9.04 0.07
CA PHE A 45 -9.43 -9.18 1.34
C PHE A 45 -10.39 -9.74 2.38
N ARG A 46 -10.16 -10.97 2.86
CA ARG A 46 -11.12 -11.63 3.75
C ARG A 46 -11.26 -10.88 5.07
N THR A 47 -10.15 -10.35 5.57
CA THR A 47 -10.11 -9.51 6.76
C THR A 47 -9.44 -8.15 6.47
N MET A 48 -9.57 -7.21 7.41
CA MET A 48 -8.83 -5.95 7.32
C MET A 48 -7.34 -6.20 7.54
N GLU A 49 -6.96 -7.15 8.39
CA GLU A 49 -5.56 -7.57 8.55
C GLU A 49 -4.95 -8.03 7.22
N ASP A 50 -5.68 -8.79 6.39
CA ASP A 50 -5.21 -9.20 5.06
C ASP A 50 -4.94 -7.99 4.16
N LEU A 51 -5.79 -6.97 4.21
CA LEU A 51 -5.60 -5.71 3.49
C LEU A 51 -4.34 -4.98 3.98
N PHE A 52 -4.18 -4.86 5.30
CA PHE A 52 -3.01 -4.20 5.88
C PHE A 52 -1.70 -4.93 5.53
N LEU A 53 -1.69 -6.26 5.64
CA LEU A 53 -0.55 -7.06 5.23
C LEU A 53 -0.25 -6.88 3.74
N ALA A 54 -1.26 -6.86 2.88
CA ALA A 54 -1.07 -6.62 1.46
C ALA A 54 -0.50 -5.22 1.15
N VAL A 55 -0.96 -4.18 1.86
CA VAL A 55 -0.37 -2.83 1.75
C VAL A 55 1.08 -2.87 2.22
N PHE A 56 1.37 -3.47 3.38
CA PHE A 56 2.72 -3.55 3.92
C PHE A 56 3.68 -4.29 2.99
N HIS A 57 3.27 -5.44 2.45
CA HIS A 57 4.06 -6.20 1.47
C HIS A 57 4.37 -5.36 0.22
N ARG A 58 3.37 -4.67 -0.34
CA ARG A 58 3.57 -3.78 -1.48
C ARG A 58 4.59 -2.68 -1.17
N ARG A 59 4.47 -2.02 -0.02
CA ARG A 59 5.40 -0.95 0.40
C ARG A 59 6.81 -1.47 0.66
N ALA A 60 6.92 -2.67 1.22
CA ALA A 60 8.22 -3.32 1.42
C ALA A 60 8.89 -3.65 0.08
N GLU A 61 8.14 -4.19 -0.89
CA GLU A 61 8.64 -4.48 -2.23
C GLU A 61 9.09 -3.20 -2.95
N GLU A 62 8.30 -2.13 -2.91
CA GLU A 62 8.65 -0.82 -3.45
C GLU A 62 9.93 -0.26 -2.79
N GLY A 63 10.01 -0.32 -1.46
CA GLY A 63 11.19 0.12 -0.71
C GLY A 63 12.44 -0.68 -1.08
N LEU A 64 12.33 -2.01 -1.18
CA LEU A 64 13.43 -2.88 -1.62
C LEU A 64 13.88 -2.56 -3.04
N ALA A 65 12.96 -2.25 -3.96
CA ALA A 65 13.31 -1.86 -5.32
C ALA A 65 14.09 -0.53 -5.35
N VAL A 66 13.70 0.45 -4.52
CA VAL A 66 14.44 1.71 -4.38
C VAL A 66 15.83 1.48 -3.80
N LEU A 67 15.94 0.69 -2.73
CA LEU A 67 17.24 0.34 -2.13
C LEU A 67 18.15 -0.40 -3.11
N SER A 68 17.60 -1.35 -3.87
CA SER A 68 18.33 -2.09 -4.91
C SER A 68 18.90 -1.13 -5.98
N THR A 69 18.10 -0.15 -6.40
CA THR A 69 18.53 0.88 -7.36
C THR A 69 19.62 1.77 -6.75
N ALA A 70 19.48 2.19 -5.49
CA ALA A 70 20.47 2.99 -4.79
C ALA A 70 21.83 2.28 -4.66
N LEU A 71 21.81 0.96 -4.43
CA LEU A 71 23.02 0.13 -4.36
C LEU A 71 23.78 0.02 -5.70
N GLN A 72 23.11 0.24 -6.82
CA GLN A 72 23.72 0.24 -8.16
C GLN A 72 24.33 1.61 -8.54
N SER A 73 24.15 2.64 -7.70
CA SER A 73 24.73 3.97 -7.90
C SER A 73 26.26 3.96 -7.82
N PRO A 74 26.97 4.85 -8.52
CA PRO A 74 28.41 5.05 -8.36
C PRO A 74 28.83 5.38 -6.91
N GLN A 75 27.90 5.89 -6.09
CA GLN A 75 28.13 6.22 -4.69
C GLN A 75 27.02 5.60 -3.82
N PRO A 76 27.04 4.27 -3.57
CA PRO A 76 25.90 3.56 -3.00
C PRO A 76 25.58 3.97 -1.56
N LEU A 77 26.59 4.24 -0.73
CA LEU A 77 26.37 4.71 0.65
C LEU A 77 25.73 6.11 0.70
N TRP A 78 26.13 7.01 -0.21
CA TRP A 78 25.52 8.33 -0.33
C TRP A 78 24.10 8.27 -0.89
N ALA A 79 23.84 7.36 -1.83
CA ALA A 79 22.51 7.12 -2.37
C ALA A 79 21.56 6.58 -1.30
N LEU A 80 22.02 5.63 -0.47
CA LEU A 80 21.25 5.12 0.67
C LEU A 80 21.00 6.19 1.73
N TRP A 81 21.99 7.03 2.05
CA TRP A 81 21.83 8.12 3.02
C TRP A 81 20.77 9.16 2.60
N ARG A 82 20.61 9.42 1.30
CA ARG A 82 19.55 10.34 0.82
C ARG A 82 18.15 9.73 0.85
N PHE A 83 18.05 8.42 1.02
CA PHE A 83 16.78 7.69 1.09
C PHE A 83 16.22 7.61 2.51
N SER A 84 17.06 7.78 3.55
CA SER A 84 16.65 7.76 4.97
C SER A 84 15.94 9.02 5.42
#